data_AF-A0A939RHP3-F1
#
_entry.id   AF-A0A939RHP3-F1
#
_cell.length_a   1.000
_cell.length_b   1.000
_cell.length_c   1.000
_cell.angle_alpha   90.00
_cell.angle_beta   90.00
_cell.angle_gamma   90.00
#
_symmetry.space_group_name_H-M   'P 1'
#
loop_
_entity.id
_entity.type
_entity.pdbx_description
1 polymer ?
#
loop_
_entity_poly.entity_id
_entity_poly.type
_entity_poly.pdbx_seq_one_letter_code
_entity_poly.pdbx_strand_id
1 'polypeptide(L)'
;MAHTEDEGDARLAAEGEVAVARLAIDSGDLGHAADHLSDAILADPQLPELHEALAELCAAAGGPAAARELFPLDGEVYLGTVVCRAHVEAAAGDWDAAVGLLASAIQYEPAHPWAHTAWLAREDLPALVDPDAVAQAVARAAGSLPDPLPAELA
;
A
#
# COMPACT_ATOMS: atom_id res chain seq x y z
N MET A 1 -23.24 9.07 11.88
CA MET A 1 -23.01 8.34 13.14
C MET A 1 -22.49 6.93 12.89
N ALA A 2 -23.02 6.16 11.92
CA ALA A 2 -22.45 4.86 11.55
C ALA A 2 -21.03 4.91 10.95
N HIS A 3 -20.70 5.93 10.15
CA HIS A 3 -19.39 6.05 9.48
C HIS A 3 -18.21 6.19 10.44
N THR A 4 -18.39 6.92 11.55
CA THR A 4 -17.35 7.15 12.57
C THR A 4 -17.12 5.94 13.49
N GLU A 5 -18.10 5.04 13.61
CA GLU A 5 -17.95 3.80 14.38
C GLU A 5 -17.21 2.75 13.54
N ASP A 6 -17.51 2.66 12.24
CA ASP A 6 -16.85 1.78 11.26
C ASP A 6 -15.36 2.15 11.05
N GLU A 7 -15.04 3.44 10.95
CA GLU A 7 -13.65 3.93 10.90
C GLU A 7 -12.86 3.60 12.18
N GLY A 8 -13.52 3.68 13.34
CA GLY A 8 -12.90 3.33 14.62
C GLY A 8 -12.58 1.84 14.74
N ASP A 9 -13.47 0.99 14.25
CA ASP A 9 -13.29 -0.46 14.23
C ASP A 9 -12.17 -0.88 13.25
N ALA A 10 -12.11 -0.28 12.06
CA ALA A 10 -11.06 -0.54 11.07
C ALA A 10 -9.66 -0.16 11.58
N ARG A 11 -9.55 1.02 12.21
CA ARG A 11 -8.30 1.46 12.85
C ARG A 11 -7.87 0.52 13.97
N LEU A 12 -8.79 0.11 14.84
CA LEU A 12 -8.47 -0.80 15.94
C LEU A 12 -8.00 -2.17 15.42
N ALA A 13 -8.62 -2.67 14.35
CA ALA A 13 -8.16 -3.88 13.68
C ALA A 13 -6.72 -3.71 13.15
N ALA A 14 -6.44 -2.63 12.43
CA ALA A 14 -5.11 -2.34 11.91
C ALA A 14 -4.05 -2.23 13.03
N GLU A 15 -4.37 -1.56 14.14
CA GLU A 15 -3.48 -1.49 15.31
C GLU A 15 -3.17 -2.87 15.90
N GLY A 16 -4.17 -3.76 15.94
CA GLY A 16 -4.01 -5.16 16.35
C GLY A 16 -3.09 -5.94 15.42
N GLU A 17 -3.32 -5.86 14.11
CA GLU A 17 -2.49 -6.52 13.09
C GLU A 17 -1.04 -6.02 13.15
N VAL A 18 -0.81 -4.71 13.30
CA VAL A 18 0.54 -4.13 13.48
C VAL A 18 1.22 -4.66 14.75
N ALA A 19 0.49 -4.81 15.85
CA ALA A 19 1.04 -5.36 17.08
C ALA A 19 1.49 -6.82 16.90
N VAL A 20 0.71 -7.64 16.18
CA VAL A 20 1.10 -9.04 15.88
C VAL A 20 2.28 -9.09 14.92
N ALA A 21 2.29 -8.24 13.88
CA ALA A 21 3.41 -8.14 12.95
C ALA A 21 4.75 -7.84 13.66
N ARG A 22 4.74 -6.93 14.64
CA ARG A 22 5.93 -6.60 15.44
C ARG A 22 6.42 -7.78 16.29
N LEU A 23 5.51 -8.54 16.90
CA LEU A 23 5.88 -9.79 17.60
C LEU A 23 6.49 -10.82 16.65
N ALA A 24 5.94 -10.95 15.44
CA ALA A 24 6.46 -11.84 14.41
C ALA A 24 7.87 -11.40 13.95
N ILE A 25 8.09 -10.11 13.71
CA ILE A 25 9.42 -9.53 13.42
C ILE A 25 10.43 -9.88 14.53
N ASP A 26 10.07 -9.64 15.80
CA ASP A 26 10.95 -9.91 16.94
C ASP A 26 11.32 -11.40 17.08
N SER A 27 10.42 -12.29 16.68
CA SER A 27 10.64 -13.74 16.65
C SER A 27 11.38 -14.25 15.41
N GLY A 28 11.59 -13.39 14.41
CA GLY A 28 12.23 -13.73 13.13
C GLY A 28 11.30 -14.37 12.10
N ASP A 29 9.99 -14.45 12.35
CA ASP A 29 9.01 -14.95 11.38
C ASP A 29 8.54 -13.81 10.46
N LEU A 30 9.41 -13.44 9.52
CA LEU A 30 9.19 -12.27 8.66
C LEU A 30 8.06 -12.46 7.64
N GLY A 31 7.79 -13.71 7.24
CA GLY A 31 6.66 -14.02 6.36
C GLY A 31 5.34 -13.78 7.07
N HIS A 32 5.21 -14.29 8.29
CA HIS A 32 4.02 -14.06 9.12
C HIS A 32 3.82 -12.56 9.44
N ALA A 33 4.91 -11.83 9.67
CA ALA A 33 4.84 -10.38 9.84
C ALA A 33 4.29 -9.67 8.58
N ALA A 34 4.74 -10.07 7.39
CA ALA A 34 4.30 -9.49 6.13
C ALA A 34 2.80 -9.73 5.86
N ASP A 35 2.28 -10.89 6.23
CA ASP A 35 0.85 -11.20 6.16
C ASP A 35 0.04 -10.23 7.03
N HIS A 36 0.42 -10.07 8.30
CA HIS A 36 -0.26 -9.12 9.21
C HIS A 36 -0.15 -7.66 8.77
N LEU A 37 0.99 -7.24 8.21
CA LEU A 37 1.09 -5.88 7.65
C LEU A 37 0.22 -5.69 6.40
N SER A 38 0.01 -6.76 5.62
CA SER A 38 -0.91 -6.75 4.47
C SER A 38 -2.36 -6.62 4.91
N ASP A 39 -2.74 -7.21 6.04
CA ASP A 39 -4.08 -7.05 6.62
C ASP A 39 -4.25 -5.67 7.26
N ALA A 40 -3.24 -5.19 7.97
CA ALA A 40 -3.23 -3.86 8.58
C ALA A 40 -3.41 -2.75 7.52
N ILE A 41 -2.68 -2.83 6.39
CA ILE A 41 -2.75 -1.80 5.35
C ILE A 41 -4.10 -1.79 4.62
N LEU A 42 -4.77 -2.95 4.54
CA LEU A 42 -6.12 -3.05 3.98
C LEU A 42 -7.16 -2.43 4.93
N ALA A 43 -6.95 -2.52 6.25
CA ALA A 43 -7.86 -1.99 7.24
C ALA A 43 -7.71 -0.47 7.44
N ASP A 44 -6.49 0.03 7.63
CA ASP A 44 -6.21 1.47 7.75
C ASP A 44 -4.83 1.80 7.12
N PRO A 45 -4.78 2.17 5.83
CA PRO A 45 -3.52 2.51 5.16
C PRO A 45 -2.93 3.84 5.63
N GLN A 46 -3.66 4.64 6.43
CA GLN A 46 -3.19 5.92 6.95
C GLN A 46 -2.58 5.78 8.36
N LEU A 47 -2.66 4.60 8.99
CA LEU A 47 -2.09 4.34 10.30
C LEU A 47 -0.56 4.53 10.28
N PRO A 48 0.01 5.50 11.03
CA PRO A 48 1.46 5.74 11.01
C PRO A 48 2.29 4.54 11.47
N GLU A 49 1.82 3.84 12.51
CA GLU A 49 2.50 2.70 13.13
C GLU A 49 2.68 1.52 12.17
N LEU A 50 1.79 1.39 11.18
CA LEU A 50 1.91 0.43 10.09
C LEU A 50 3.13 0.72 9.21
N HIS A 51 3.33 1.98 8.82
CA HIS A 51 4.47 2.38 7.99
C HIS A 51 5.79 2.25 8.74
N GLU A 52 5.79 2.50 10.05
CA GLU A 52 6.93 2.22 10.93
C GLU A 52 7.24 0.72 10.97
N ALA A 53 6.23 -0.13 11.17
CA ALA A 53 6.40 -1.58 11.20
C ALA A 53 6.87 -2.16 9.84
N LEU A 54 6.44 -1.58 8.72
CA LEU A 54 7.00 -1.92 7.39
C LEU A 54 8.49 -1.57 7.29
N ALA A 55 8.93 -0.45 7.87
CA ALA A 55 10.35 -0.09 7.90
C ALA A 55 11.15 -1.03 8.83
N GLU A 56 10.58 -1.41 9.98
CA GLU A 56 11.14 -2.42 10.88
C GLU A 56 11.29 -3.79 10.19
N LEU A 57 10.26 -4.23 9.46
CA LEU A 57 10.29 -5.46 8.66
C LEU A 57 11.40 -5.40 7.59
N CYS A 58 11.50 -4.27 6.88
CA CYS A 58 12.56 -4.07 5.89
C CYS A 58 13.95 -4.18 6.53
N ALA A 59 14.16 -3.58 7.70
CA ALA A 59 15.43 -3.66 8.40
C ALA A 59 15.73 -5.12 8.83
N ALA A 60 14.75 -5.84 9.36
CA ALA A 60 14.90 -7.23 9.77
C ALA A 60 15.19 -8.17 8.59
N ALA A 61 14.63 -7.89 7.40
CA ALA A 61 14.88 -8.64 6.17
C ALA A 61 16.26 -8.36 5.53
N GLY A 62 17.03 -7.39 6.04
CA GLY A 62 18.32 -6.97 5.48
C GLY A 62 18.23 -5.82 4.47
N GLY A 63 17.09 -5.13 4.42
CA GLY A 63 16.83 -3.93 3.62
C GLY A 63 15.60 -4.05 2.72
N PRO A 64 15.10 -2.93 2.17
CA PRO A 64 13.88 -2.92 1.34
C PRO A 64 13.96 -3.84 0.11
N ALA A 65 15.12 -3.90 -0.54
CA ALA A 65 15.31 -4.77 -1.70
C ALA A 65 15.16 -6.27 -1.35
N ALA A 66 15.59 -6.70 -0.16
CA ALA A 66 15.42 -8.07 0.31
C ALA A 66 13.98 -8.35 0.76
N ALA A 67 13.31 -7.34 1.35
CA ALA A 67 11.92 -7.45 1.78
C ALA A 67 10.91 -7.65 0.64
N ARG A 68 11.32 -7.41 -0.62
CA ARG A 68 10.50 -7.71 -1.82
C ARG A 68 10.00 -9.14 -1.84
N GLU A 69 10.83 -10.10 -1.45
CA GLU A 69 10.47 -11.53 -1.45
C GLU A 69 9.36 -11.87 -0.43
N LEU A 70 9.11 -11.00 0.54
CA LEU A 70 8.02 -11.16 1.51
C LEU A 70 6.65 -10.75 0.95
N PHE A 71 6.62 -10.04 -0.17
CA PHE A 71 5.39 -9.58 -0.84
C PHE A 71 5.40 -10.02 -2.32
N PRO A 72 5.21 -11.32 -2.59
CA PRO A 72 5.23 -11.85 -3.96
C PRO A 72 4.07 -11.30 -4.79
N LEU A 73 4.31 -11.12 -6.10
CA LEU A 73 3.34 -10.59 -7.07
C LEU A 73 2.97 -11.60 -8.16
N ASP A 74 3.35 -12.87 -8.00
CA ASP A 74 2.99 -13.95 -8.90
C ASP A 74 1.68 -14.63 -8.50
N GLY A 75 0.92 -15.12 -9.49
CA GLY A 75 -0.34 -15.83 -9.25
C GLY A 75 -1.51 -14.92 -8.87
N GLU A 76 -2.37 -15.44 -7.99
CA GLU A 76 -3.46 -14.66 -7.39
C GLU A 76 -2.90 -13.83 -6.23
N VAL A 77 -2.90 -12.51 -6.38
CA VAL A 77 -2.26 -11.59 -5.44
C VAL A 77 -3.31 -10.91 -4.58
N TYR A 78 -3.09 -10.93 -3.27
CA TYR A 78 -3.92 -10.22 -2.30
C TYR A 78 -3.66 -8.70 -2.36
N LEU A 79 -4.72 -7.89 -2.24
CA LEU A 79 -4.62 -6.43 -2.39
C LEU A 79 -3.66 -5.81 -1.37
N GLY A 80 -3.72 -6.23 -0.10
CA GLY A 80 -2.81 -5.77 0.94
C GLY A 80 -1.34 -6.02 0.59
N THR A 81 -1.03 -7.18 0.01
CA THR A 81 0.31 -7.53 -0.48
C THR A 81 0.78 -6.58 -1.58
N VAL A 82 -0.10 -6.23 -2.53
CA VAL A 82 0.23 -5.25 -3.60
C VAL A 82 0.58 -3.89 -3.01
N VAL A 83 -0.21 -3.42 -2.03
CA VAL A 83 0.01 -2.10 -1.43
C VAL A 83 1.28 -2.10 -0.58
N CYS A 84 1.47 -3.09 0.30
CA CYS A 84 2.73 -3.23 1.04
C CYS A 84 3.94 -3.31 0.10
N ARG A 85 3.83 -4.06 -1.00
CA ARG A 85 4.87 -4.13 -2.02
C ARG A 85 5.17 -2.76 -2.62
N ALA A 86 4.17 -1.92 -2.89
CA ALA A 86 4.39 -0.55 -3.36
C ALA A 86 5.23 0.30 -2.37
N HIS A 87 4.95 0.19 -1.07
CA HIS A 87 5.73 0.88 -0.03
C HIS A 87 7.17 0.35 0.06
N VAL A 88 7.36 -0.96 -0.07
CA VAL A 88 8.69 -1.58 -0.11
C VAL A 88 9.49 -1.13 -1.35
N GLU A 89 8.85 -1.04 -2.52
CA GLU A 89 9.49 -0.53 -3.73
C GLU A 89 9.89 0.95 -3.57
N ALA A 90 9.02 1.78 -2.99
CA ALA A 90 9.34 3.18 -2.68
C ALA A 90 10.55 3.28 -1.72
N ALA A 91 10.59 2.44 -0.67
CA ALA A 91 11.71 2.38 0.26
C ALA A 91 13.01 1.86 -0.39
N ALA A 92 12.90 1.00 -1.42
CA ALA A 92 14.03 0.54 -2.23
C ALA A 92 14.49 1.56 -3.28
N GLY A 93 13.76 2.67 -3.46
CA GLY A 93 14.03 3.69 -4.47
C GLY A 93 13.55 3.32 -5.87
N ASP A 94 12.72 2.30 -6.01
CA ASP A 94 12.09 1.89 -7.27
C ASP A 94 10.73 2.59 -7.41
N TRP A 95 10.79 3.89 -7.71
CA TRP A 95 9.62 4.76 -7.69
C TRP A 95 8.61 4.43 -8.80
N ASP A 96 9.09 3.97 -9.95
CA ASP A 96 8.24 3.56 -11.08
C ASP A 96 7.37 2.36 -10.69
N ALA A 97 7.97 1.34 -10.06
CA ALA A 97 7.24 0.18 -9.55
C ALA A 97 6.28 0.58 -8.43
N ALA A 98 6.71 1.42 -7.48
CA ALA A 98 5.88 1.89 -6.38
C ALA A 98 4.61 2.60 -6.86
N VAL A 99 4.76 3.58 -7.75
CA VAL A 99 3.63 4.34 -8.32
C VAL A 99 2.74 3.43 -9.17
N GLY A 100 3.34 2.51 -9.94
CA GLY A 100 2.60 1.55 -10.75
C GLY A 100 1.72 0.60 -9.94
N LEU A 101 2.23 0.07 -8.83
CA LEU A 101 1.52 -0.84 -7.93
C LEU A 101 0.40 -0.13 -7.19
N LEU A 102 0.66 1.08 -6.67
CA LEU A 102 -0.36 1.87 -5.99
C LEU A 102 -1.52 2.25 -6.93
N ALA A 103 -1.20 2.57 -8.20
CA ALA A 103 -2.23 2.81 -9.21
C ALA A 103 -3.09 1.58 -9.51
N SER A 104 -2.53 0.36 -9.40
CA SER A 104 -3.31 -0.88 -9.51
C SER A 104 -4.27 -1.06 -8.33
N ALA A 105 -3.83 -0.72 -7.12
CA ALA A 105 -4.70 -0.74 -5.94
C ALA A 105 -5.85 0.29 -6.06
N ILE A 106 -5.54 1.51 -6.51
CA ILE A 106 -6.56 2.55 -6.78
C ILE A 106 -7.53 2.10 -7.86
N GLN A 107 -7.06 1.44 -8.92
CA GLN A 107 -7.93 0.93 -9.96
C GLN A 107 -8.92 -0.11 -9.41
N TYR A 108 -8.44 -1.01 -8.54
CA TYR A 108 -9.24 -2.09 -7.96
C TYR A 108 -10.25 -1.57 -6.92
N GLU A 109 -9.81 -0.70 -6.01
CA GLU A 109 -10.63 -0.13 -4.94
C GLU A 109 -10.44 1.39 -4.83
N PRO A 110 -11.08 2.19 -5.68
CA PRO A 110 -10.80 3.63 -5.81
C PRO A 110 -11.31 4.48 -4.64
N ALA A 111 -12.24 3.95 -3.84
CA ALA A 111 -12.80 4.66 -2.68
C ALA A 111 -11.85 4.63 -1.47
N HIS A 112 -10.88 3.72 -1.46
CA HIS A 112 -9.99 3.52 -0.32
C HIS A 112 -8.77 4.46 -0.43
N PRO A 113 -8.28 5.05 0.68
CA PRO A 113 -7.32 6.16 0.66
C PRO A 113 -5.85 5.78 0.32
N TRP A 114 -5.62 4.92 -0.66
CA TRP A 114 -4.28 4.41 -1.03
C TRP A 114 -3.24 5.50 -1.31
N ALA A 115 -3.66 6.62 -1.90
CA ALA A 115 -2.76 7.72 -2.27
C ALA A 115 -2.30 8.58 -1.07
N HIS A 116 -2.86 8.39 0.12
CA HIS A 116 -2.52 9.18 1.32
C HIS A 116 -1.26 8.67 2.03
N THR A 117 -0.18 8.47 1.28
CA THR A 117 1.13 8.07 1.81
C THR A 117 2.15 9.19 1.76
N ALA A 118 3.02 9.26 2.77
CA ALA A 118 4.00 10.32 2.93
C ALA A 118 4.98 10.43 1.75
N TRP A 119 5.35 9.31 1.11
CA TRP A 119 6.32 9.35 0.01
C TRP A 119 5.76 9.96 -1.27
N LEU A 120 4.43 9.95 -1.49
CA LEU A 120 3.80 10.64 -2.61
C LEU A 120 3.81 12.17 -2.44
N ALA A 121 3.94 12.68 -1.21
CA ALA A 121 3.99 14.11 -0.92
C ALA A 121 5.39 14.72 -1.08
N ARG A 122 6.40 13.94 -1.48
CA ARG A 122 7.77 14.41 -1.65
C ARG A 122 7.89 15.37 -2.84
N GLU A 123 8.51 16.53 -2.62
CA GLU A 123 8.70 17.54 -3.67
C GLU A 123 9.66 17.09 -4.78
N ASP A 124 10.58 16.17 -4.49
CA ASP A 124 11.57 15.67 -5.45
C ASP A 124 11.10 14.45 -6.24
N LEU A 125 9.99 13.82 -5.86
CA LEU A 125 9.47 12.62 -6.51
C LEU A 125 9.26 12.78 -8.04
N PRO A 126 8.75 13.91 -8.57
CA PRO A 126 8.61 14.09 -10.00
C PRO A 126 9.92 14.01 -10.80
N ALA A 127 11.08 14.21 -10.14
CA ALA A 127 12.39 14.05 -10.77
C ALA A 127 12.95 12.63 -10.63
N LEU A 128 12.32 11.77 -9.83
CA LEU A 128 12.75 10.41 -9.52
C LEU A 128 11.94 9.33 -10.26
N VAL A 129 10.77 9.69 -10.79
CA VAL A 129 9.86 8.78 -11.52
C VAL A 129 9.95 9.06 -13.02
N ASP A 130 9.94 8.01 -13.83
CA ASP A 130 9.83 8.13 -15.27
C ASP A 130 8.46 8.76 -15.66
N PRO A 131 8.43 9.83 -16.48
CA PRO A 131 7.18 10.44 -16.93
C PRO A 131 6.20 9.47 -17.59
N ASP A 132 6.69 8.46 -18.32
CA ASP A 132 5.86 7.43 -18.93
C ASP A 132 5.25 6.50 -17.86
N ALA A 133 5.97 6.21 -16.79
CA ALA A 133 5.44 5.45 -15.64
C ALA A 133 4.32 6.23 -14.94
N VAL A 134 4.49 7.55 -14.75
CA VAL A 134 3.43 8.43 -14.22
C VAL A 134 2.20 8.42 -15.14
N ALA A 135 2.39 8.60 -16.45
CA ALA A 135 1.28 8.63 -17.40
C ALA A 135 0.49 7.31 -17.40
N GLN A 136 1.19 6.17 -17.34
CA GLN A 136 0.58 4.84 -17.26
C GLN A 136 -0.17 4.64 -15.93
N ALA A 137 0.41 5.08 -14.81
CA ALA A 137 -0.22 4.99 -13.50
C ALA A 137 -1.50 5.83 -13.43
N VAL A 138 -1.48 7.06 -13.95
CA VAL A 138 -2.68 7.92 -14.03
C VAL A 138 -3.75 7.29 -14.91
N ALA A 139 -3.37 6.79 -16.10
CA ALA A 139 -4.32 6.12 -16.99
C ALA A 139 -4.95 4.88 -16.33
N ARG A 140 -4.16 4.09 -15.58
CA ARG A 140 -4.64 2.92 -14.84
C ARG A 140 -5.63 3.31 -13.73
N ALA A 141 -5.24 4.26 -12.89
CA ALA A 141 -6.06 4.74 -11.78
C ALA A 141 -7.38 5.37 -12.26
N ALA A 142 -7.35 6.12 -13.37
CA ALA A 142 -8.53 6.75 -13.94
C ALA A 142 -9.45 5.76 -14.69
N GLY A 143 -8.93 4.60 -15.10
CA GLY A 143 -9.66 3.64 -15.93
C GLY A 143 -10.88 3.00 -15.26
N SER A 144 -11.00 3.07 -13.92
CA SER A 144 -12.14 2.58 -13.15
C SER A 144 -13.13 3.67 -12.75
N LEU A 145 -12.86 4.93 -13.12
CA LEU A 145 -13.78 6.03 -12.82
C LEU A 145 -15.09 5.85 -13.61
N PRO A 146 -16.26 6.02 -12.97
CA PRO A 146 -17.54 5.95 -13.66
C PRO A 146 -17.63 7.05 -14.73
N ASP A 147 -18.45 6.80 -15.76
CA ASP A 147 -18.73 7.82 -16.78
C ASP A 147 -19.23 9.10 -16.08
N PRO A 148 -18.59 10.26 -16.31
CA PRO A 148 -19.03 11.52 -15.70
C PRO A 148 -20.41 11.96 -16.22
N LEU A 149 -20.92 11.39 -17.31
CA LEU A 149 -22.27 11.65 -17.79
C LEU A 149 -23.32 10.91 -16.95
N PRO A 150 -24.41 11.60 -16.53
CA PRO A 150 -25.59 10.94 -15.98
C PRO A 150 -26.08 9.88 -16.96
N ALA A 151 -26.54 8.73 -16.46
CA ALA A 151 -27.05 7.62 -17.28
C ALA A 151 -28.19 8.02 -18.25
N GLU A 152 -28.87 9.14 -17.97
CA GLU A 152 -29.92 9.71 -18.82
C GLU A 152 -29.36 10.38 -20.11
N LEU A 153 -28.05 10.63 -20.17
CA LEU A 153 -27.35 11.33 -21.26
C LEU A 153 -26.29 10.44 -21.94
N ALA A 154 -26.17 9.17 -21.55
CA ALA A 154 -25.22 8.19 -22.08
C ALA A 154 -25.78 7.39 -23.27
#